data_AF-A0A918MX48-F1
#
_entry.id   AF-A0A918MX48-F1
#
_cell.length_a   1.000
_cell.length_b   1.000
_cell.length_c   1.000
_cell.angle_alpha   90.00
_cell.angle_beta   90.00
_cell.angle_gamma   90.00
#
_symmetry.space_group_name_H-M   'P 1'
#
loop_
_entity.id
_entity.type
_entity.pdbx_description
1 polymer ?
#
loop_
_entity_poly.entity_id
_entity_poly.type
_entity_poly.pdbx_seq_one_letter_code
_entity_poly.pdbx_strand_id
1 'polypeptide(L)'
;MATEWIDIVDTTIKIGLGAIITALASFSTTKFQNSKAVEKESKQIKREMLLVAVEKSDEYIQFLSEYFSRLAGLVDSLPKANSEPDFWQEAEDWVKEIEEKVLNARENVYIAQSRLQLLGFTEVTTILYSIRQLEVSIRQFYPNIKEQKKLPTSEFLDNWANQFSNRKNAFQQQVSNEFHTHCV
;
A
#
# COMPACT_ATOMS: atom_id res chain seq x y z
N MET A 1 19.37 -44.64 -63.02
CA MET A 1 19.39 -45.21 -61.66
C MET A 1 20.44 -44.58 -60.73
N ALA A 2 21.44 -43.83 -61.21
CA ALA A 2 22.40 -43.12 -60.33
C ALA A 2 21.91 -41.74 -59.84
N THR A 3 21.01 -41.10 -60.57
CA THR A 3 20.45 -39.77 -60.24
C THR A 3 19.37 -39.80 -59.16
N GLU A 4 18.53 -40.85 -59.11
CA GLU A 4 17.47 -41.00 -58.09
C GLU A 4 18.01 -41.08 -56.66
N TRP A 5 19.13 -41.77 -56.44
CA TRP A 5 19.73 -41.87 -55.10
C TRP A 5 20.29 -40.53 -54.61
N ILE A 6 20.81 -39.70 -55.51
CA ILE A 6 21.35 -38.37 -55.18
C ILE A 6 20.18 -37.41 -54.86
N ASP A 7 19.09 -37.46 -55.63
CA ASP A 7 17.89 -36.64 -55.37
C ASP A 7 17.17 -37.03 -54.07
N ILE A 8 17.12 -38.33 -53.72
CA ILE A 8 16.54 -38.79 -52.45
C ILE A 8 17.38 -38.30 -51.26
N VAL A 9 18.71 -38.29 -51.40
CA VAL A 9 19.62 -37.81 -50.34
C VAL A 9 19.52 -36.30 -50.16
N ASP A 10 19.49 -35.50 -51.23
CA ASP A 10 19.32 -34.04 -51.16
C ASP A 10 17.97 -33.64 -50.55
N THR A 11 16.91 -34.35 -50.94
CA THR A 11 15.56 -34.14 -50.40
C THR A 11 15.48 -34.50 -48.91
N THR A 12 16.10 -35.62 -48.50
CA THR A 12 16.11 -36.05 -47.09
C THR A 12 16.93 -35.11 -46.22
N ILE A 13 18.06 -34.59 -46.71
CA ILE A 13 18.88 -33.59 -46.01
C ILE A 13 18.10 -32.27 -45.86
N LYS A 14 17.41 -31.80 -46.90
CA LYS A 14 16.59 -30.58 -46.83
C LYS A 14 15.43 -30.71 -45.85
N ILE A 15 14.73 -31.85 -45.84
CA ILE A 15 13.62 -32.11 -44.92
C ILE A 15 14.14 -32.27 -43.48
N GLY A 16 15.23 -33.02 -43.28
CA GLY A 16 15.86 -33.20 -41.98
C GLY A 16 16.39 -31.91 -41.37
N LEU A 17 17.02 -31.05 -42.19
CA LEU A 17 17.51 -29.75 -41.76
C LEU A 17 16.34 -28.80 -41.41
N GLY A 18 15.27 -28.81 -42.21
CA GLY A 18 14.05 -28.05 -41.91
C GLY A 18 13.38 -28.47 -40.60
N ALA A 19 13.35 -29.78 -40.31
CA ALA A 19 12.83 -30.31 -39.05
C ALA A 19 13.68 -29.90 -37.84
N ILE A 20 15.02 -29.93 -37.97
CA ILE A 20 15.95 -29.50 -36.90
C ILE A 20 15.81 -28.00 -36.63
N ILE A 21 15.77 -27.16 -37.67
CA ILE A 21 15.55 -25.72 -37.53
C ILE A 21 14.22 -25.44 -36.82
N THR A 22 13.16 -26.16 -37.21
CA THR A 22 11.83 -26.03 -36.59
C THR A 22 11.83 -26.47 -35.13
N ALA A 23 12.52 -27.56 -34.78
CA ALA A 23 12.66 -28.02 -33.41
C ALA A 23 13.43 -27.02 -32.53
N LEU A 24 14.53 -26.46 -33.03
CA LEU A 24 15.31 -25.43 -32.32
C LEU A 24 14.54 -24.13 -32.16
N ALA A 25 13.84 -23.68 -33.22
CA ALA A 25 12.99 -22.49 -33.16
C ALA A 25 11.83 -22.68 -32.18
N SER A 26 11.19 -23.85 -32.19
CA SER A 26 10.10 -24.19 -31.27
C SER A 26 10.59 -24.23 -29.82
N PHE A 27 11.73 -24.88 -29.55
CA PHE A 27 12.31 -24.91 -28.21
C PHE A 27 12.67 -23.51 -27.69
N SER A 28 13.29 -22.68 -28.52
CA SER A 28 13.61 -21.29 -28.19
C SER A 28 12.34 -20.47 -27.92
N THR A 29 11.33 -20.60 -28.77
CA THR A 29 10.05 -19.88 -28.64
C THR A 29 9.29 -20.31 -27.39
N THR A 30 9.21 -21.61 -27.10
CA THR A 30 8.57 -22.13 -25.89
C THR A 30 9.28 -21.67 -24.63
N LYS A 31 10.63 -21.67 -24.60
CA LYS A 31 11.40 -21.14 -23.46
C LYS A 31 11.15 -19.65 -23.25
N PHE A 32 11.11 -18.88 -24.34
CA PHE A 32 10.82 -17.45 -24.30
C PHE A 32 9.37 -17.15 -23.85
N GLN A 33 8.40 -17.92 -24.34
CA GLN A 33 7.00 -17.82 -23.93
C GLN A 33 6.80 -18.17 -22.45
N ASN A 34 7.42 -19.25 -21.97
CA ASN A 34 7.37 -19.63 -20.56
C ASN A 34 8.03 -18.57 -19.66
N SER A 35 9.17 -18.00 -20.07
CA SER A 35 9.81 -16.90 -19.34
C SER A 35 8.88 -15.68 -19.24
N LYS A 36 8.22 -15.30 -20.35
CA LYS A 36 7.25 -14.21 -20.36
C LYS A 36 6.00 -14.51 -19.51
N ALA A 37 5.55 -15.76 -19.48
CA ALA A 37 4.43 -16.18 -18.66
C ALA A 37 4.76 -16.04 -17.16
N VAL A 38 5.95 -16.51 -16.75
CA VAL A 38 6.43 -16.38 -15.36
C VAL A 38 6.63 -14.92 -14.96
N GLU A 39 7.18 -14.09 -15.86
CA GLU A 39 7.33 -12.65 -15.61
C GLU A 39 5.97 -11.98 -15.44
N LYS A 40 5.01 -12.29 -16.32
CA LYS A 40 3.63 -11.76 -16.24
C LYS A 40 2.95 -12.16 -14.93
N GLU A 41 3.08 -13.42 -14.53
CA GLU A 41 2.53 -13.93 -13.27
C GLU A 41 3.19 -13.23 -12.07
N SER A 42 4.51 -13.05 -12.08
CA SER A 42 5.22 -12.31 -11.04
C SER A 42 4.74 -10.85 -10.93
N LYS A 43 4.60 -10.14 -12.06
CA LYS A 43 4.05 -8.77 -12.08
C LYS A 43 2.61 -8.73 -11.56
N GLN A 44 1.80 -9.72 -11.90
CA GLN A 44 0.42 -9.83 -11.42
C GLN A 44 0.36 -10.01 -9.90
N ILE A 45 1.12 -10.97 -9.35
CA ILE A 45 1.19 -11.20 -7.90
C ILE A 45 1.67 -9.94 -7.17
N LYS A 46 2.72 -9.28 -7.67
CA LYS A 46 3.20 -8.02 -7.09
C LYS A 46 2.13 -6.94 -7.09
N ARG A 47 1.40 -6.80 -8.19
CA ARG A 47 0.29 -5.84 -8.32
C ARG A 47 -0.80 -6.13 -7.30
N GLU A 48 -1.24 -7.37 -7.19
CA GLU A 48 -2.29 -7.78 -6.23
C GLU A 48 -1.84 -7.54 -4.78
N MET A 49 -0.62 -7.95 -4.43
CA MET A 49 -0.07 -7.73 -3.08
C MET A 49 0.04 -6.23 -2.74
N LEU A 50 0.49 -5.41 -3.70
CA LEU A 50 0.60 -3.97 -3.54
C LEU A 50 -0.79 -3.33 -3.38
N LEU A 51 -1.76 -3.68 -4.21
CA LEU A 51 -3.12 -3.13 -4.13
C LEU A 51 -3.78 -3.42 -2.77
N VAL A 52 -3.63 -4.64 -2.25
CA VAL A 52 -4.16 -4.94 -0.91
C VAL A 52 -3.39 -4.20 0.18
N ALA A 53 -2.07 -4.03 0.03
CA ALA A 53 -1.30 -3.23 0.99
C ALA A 53 -1.75 -1.76 1.00
N VAL A 54 -2.07 -1.20 -0.16
CA VAL A 54 -2.62 0.16 -0.31
C VAL A 54 -4.00 0.25 0.33
N GLU A 55 -4.93 -0.64 -0.02
CA GLU A 55 -6.29 -0.68 0.55
C GLU A 55 -6.26 -0.70 2.09
N LYS A 56 -5.42 -1.57 2.66
CA LYS A 56 -5.25 -1.72 4.11
C LYS A 56 -4.60 -0.51 4.76
N SER A 57 -3.69 0.17 4.05
CA SER A 57 -3.07 1.41 4.52
C SER A 57 -4.04 2.58 4.47
N ASP A 58 -4.86 2.67 3.42
CA ASP A 58 -5.82 3.75 3.20
C ASP A 58 -6.92 3.75 4.25
N GLU A 59 -7.45 2.58 4.61
CA GLU A 59 -8.42 2.45 5.71
C GLU A 59 -7.87 3.01 7.03
N TYR A 60 -6.63 2.64 7.37
CA TYR A 60 -5.95 3.15 8.55
C TYR A 60 -5.70 4.66 8.49
N ILE A 61 -5.19 5.17 7.36
CA ILE A 61 -4.93 6.59 7.13
C ILE A 61 -6.24 7.39 7.21
N GLN A 62 -7.34 6.85 6.71
CA GLN A 62 -8.67 7.47 6.77
C GLN A 62 -9.13 7.63 8.22
N PHE A 63 -9.09 6.57 9.04
CA PHE A 63 -9.48 6.68 10.44
C PHE A 63 -8.56 7.60 11.23
N LEU A 64 -7.27 7.62 10.94
CA LEU A 64 -6.34 8.55 11.58
C LEU A 64 -6.64 10.02 11.21
N SER A 65 -7.01 10.27 9.95
CA SER A 65 -7.43 11.60 9.48
C SER A 65 -8.76 12.04 10.12
N GLU A 66 -9.70 11.11 10.28
CA GLU A 66 -10.97 11.37 10.97
C GLU A 66 -10.75 11.64 12.46
N TYR A 67 -9.83 10.91 13.10
CA TYR A 67 -9.45 11.15 14.49
C TYR A 67 -8.96 12.58 14.72
N PHE A 68 -8.04 13.03 13.85
CA PHE A 68 -7.59 14.41 13.84
C PHE A 68 -8.74 15.39 13.66
N SER A 69 -9.62 15.13 12.69
CA SER A 69 -10.75 16.02 12.38
C SER A 69 -11.71 16.17 13.57
N ARG A 70 -11.99 15.07 14.29
CA ARG A 70 -12.81 15.11 15.50
C ARG A 70 -12.15 15.92 16.61
N LEU A 71 -10.85 15.75 16.85
CA LEU A 71 -10.13 16.57 17.84
C LEU A 71 -10.09 18.05 17.46
N ALA A 72 -9.86 18.38 16.19
CA ALA A 72 -9.89 19.75 15.71
C ALA A 72 -11.28 20.38 15.91
N GLY A 73 -12.35 19.66 15.54
CA GLY A 73 -13.72 20.11 15.76
C GLY A 73 -14.09 20.31 17.24
N LEU A 74 -13.53 19.51 18.13
CA LEU A 74 -13.67 19.70 19.58
C LEU A 74 -12.94 20.94 20.08
N VAL A 75 -11.75 21.23 19.56
CA VAL A 75 -11.02 22.48 19.88
C VAL A 75 -11.82 23.70 19.43
N ASP A 76 -12.40 23.66 18.23
CA ASP A 76 -13.27 24.73 17.74
C ASP A 76 -14.56 24.90 18.57
N SER A 77 -15.04 23.80 19.16
CA SER A 77 -16.24 23.77 20.01
C SER A 77 -15.96 24.07 21.48
N LEU A 78 -14.69 24.18 21.90
CA LEU A 78 -14.29 24.43 23.28
C LEU A 78 -14.93 25.68 23.92
N PRO A 79 -15.19 26.80 23.20
CA PRO A 79 -15.90 27.94 23.77
C PRO A 79 -17.29 27.59 24.33
N LYS A 80 -17.93 26.52 23.85
CA LYS A 80 -19.25 26.04 24.32
C LYS A 80 -19.18 25.20 25.58
N ALA A 81 -17.99 24.73 25.98
CA ALA A 81 -17.82 23.81 27.11
C ALA A 81 -18.32 24.35 28.45
N ASN A 82 -18.36 25.68 28.62
CA ASN A 82 -18.88 26.32 29.85
C ASN A 82 -20.41 26.42 29.87
N SER A 83 -21.05 26.39 28.70
CA SER A 83 -22.51 26.50 28.52
C SER A 83 -23.21 25.15 28.37
N GLU A 84 -22.46 24.09 28.10
CA GLU A 84 -22.96 22.73 27.87
C GLU A 84 -22.42 21.79 28.96
N PRO A 85 -23.23 21.43 29.99
CA PRO A 85 -22.80 20.61 31.12
C PRO A 85 -22.22 19.25 30.73
N ASP A 86 -22.72 18.69 29.62
CA ASP A 86 -22.37 17.36 29.13
C ASP A 86 -21.27 17.38 28.06
N PHE A 87 -20.71 18.55 27.71
CA PHE A 87 -19.70 18.71 26.65
C PHE A 87 -18.56 17.71 26.74
N TRP A 88 -18.00 17.51 27.93
CA TRP A 88 -16.84 16.63 28.12
C TRP A 88 -17.21 15.14 27.98
N GLN A 89 -18.44 14.77 28.36
CA GLN A 89 -18.94 13.42 28.18
C GLN A 89 -19.18 13.14 26.69
N GLU A 90 -19.84 14.06 25.99
CA GLU A 90 -20.05 13.97 24.54
C GLU A 90 -18.73 13.96 23.77
N ALA A 91 -17.74 14.76 24.20
CA ALA A 91 -16.40 14.76 23.61
C ALA A 91 -15.68 13.42 23.82
N GLU A 92 -15.77 12.83 25.01
CA GLU A 92 -15.21 11.50 25.28
C GLU A 92 -15.84 10.45 24.37
N ASP A 93 -17.18 10.39 24.32
CA ASP A 93 -17.91 9.41 23.50
C ASP A 93 -17.62 9.60 22.00
N TRP A 94 -17.54 10.85 21.54
CA TRP A 94 -17.23 11.18 20.15
C TRP A 94 -15.79 10.79 19.77
N VAL A 95 -14.81 10.95 20.66
CA VAL A 95 -13.42 10.53 20.39
C VAL A 95 -13.24 9.02 20.56
N LYS A 96 -13.95 8.40 21.51
CA LYS A 96 -13.88 6.95 21.76
C LYS A 96 -14.27 6.14 20.53
N GLU A 97 -15.34 6.54 19.83
CA GLU A 97 -15.81 5.83 18.64
C GLU A 97 -14.72 5.76 17.55
N ILE A 98 -13.97 6.85 17.33
CA ILE A 98 -12.89 6.85 16.33
C ILE A 98 -11.60 6.21 16.85
N GLU A 99 -11.33 6.31 18.15
CA GLU A 99 -10.22 5.63 18.82
C GLU A 99 -10.28 4.11 18.60
N GLU A 100 -11.46 3.51 18.78
CA GLU A 100 -11.68 2.09 18.55
C GLU A 100 -11.46 1.71 17.08
N LYS A 101 -11.94 2.53 16.13
CA LYS A 101 -11.71 2.32 14.69
C LYS A 101 -10.22 2.36 14.32
N VAL A 102 -9.48 3.36 14.82
CA VAL A 102 -8.03 3.45 14.61
C VAL A 102 -7.31 2.23 15.18
N LEU A 103 -7.67 1.81 16.41
CA LEU A 103 -7.10 0.63 17.04
C LEU A 103 -7.34 -0.65 16.25
N ASN A 104 -8.56 -0.85 15.74
CA ASN A 104 -8.91 -2.00 14.91
C ASN A 104 -8.15 -1.98 13.58
N ALA A 105 -8.00 -0.81 12.95
CA ALA A 105 -7.26 -0.67 11.70
C ALA A 105 -5.72 -0.77 11.86
N ARG A 106 -5.18 -0.80 13.08
CA ARG A 106 -3.74 -1.02 13.29
C ARG A 106 -3.27 -2.35 12.73
N GLU A 107 -4.07 -3.40 12.86
CA GLU A 107 -3.74 -4.69 12.28
C GLU A 107 -3.57 -4.59 10.76
N ASN A 108 -4.45 -3.85 10.10
CA ASN A 108 -4.40 -3.62 8.65
C ASN A 108 -3.10 -2.93 8.23
N VAL A 109 -2.64 -1.90 8.96
CA VAL A 109 -1.38 -1.22 8.62
C VAL A 109 -0.15 -2.11 8.88
N TYR A 110 -0.18 -3.01 9.87
CA TYR A 110 0.90 -4.00 10.04
C TYR A 110 0.94 -5.00 8.89
N ILE A 111 -0.22 -5.52 8.48
CA ILE A 111 -0.33 -6.42 7.31
C ILE A 111 0.21 -5.72 6.05
N ALA A 112 -0.17 -4.45 5.84
CA ALA A 112 0.33 -3.66 4.72
C ALA A 112 1.86 -3.52 4.76
N GLN A 113 2.44 -3.15 5.90
CA GLN A 113 3.90 -3.04 6.06
C GLN A 113 4.61 -4.36 5.78
N SER A 114 4.12 -5.48 6.32
CA SER A 114 4.72 -6.79 6.04
C SER A 114 4.69 -7.14 4.55
N ARG A 115 3.58 -6.85 3.86
CA ARG A 115 3.47 -7.09 2.41
C ARG A 115 4.40 -6.19 1.60
N LEU A 116 4.47 -4.90 1.91
CA LEU A 116 5.38 -3.97 1.26
C LEU A 116 6.84 -4.39 1.46
N GLN A 117 7.18 -4.86 2.66
CA GLN A 117 8.51 -5.38 2.97
C GLN A 117 8.83 -6.66 2.18
N LEU A 118 7.87 -7.59 2.05
CA LEU A 118 8.03 -8.79 1.21
C LEU A 118 8.25 -8.46 -0.27
N LEU A 119 7.65 -7.37 -0.76
CA LEU A 119 7.86 -6.88 -2.12
C LEU A 119 9.20 -6.14 -2.30
N GLY A 120 9.91 -5.85 -1.21
CA GLY A 120 11.15 -5.07 -1.24
C GLY A 120 10.95 -3.55 -1.26
N PHE A 121 9.72 -3.06 -1.07
CA PHE A 121 9.38 -1.63 -1.09
C PHE A 121 9.71 -0.97 0.25
N THR A 122 11.00 -0.93 0.58
CA THR A 122 11.53 -0.47 1.88
C THR A 122 11.25 1.01 2.14
N GLU A 123 11.28 1.84 1.10
CA GLU A 123 10.98 3.27 1.22
C GLU A 123 9.49 3.50 1.54
N VAL A 124 8.58 2.86 0.80
CA VAL A 124 7.13 2.90 1.09
C VAL A 124 6.86 2.44 2.52
N THR A 125 7.50 1.34 2.94
CA THR A 125 7.34 0.78 4.29
C THR A 125 7.80 1.78 5.36
N THR A 126 8.93 2.46 5.13
CA THR A 126 9.47 3.49 6.04
C THR A 126 8.51 4.69 6.15
N ILE A 127 7.97 5.16 5.03
CA ILE A 127 7.01 6.27 5.04
C ILE A 127 5.74 5.86 5.80
N LEU A 128 5.19 4.67 5.54
CA LEU A 128 4.02 4.16 6.25
C LEU A 128 4.27 4.00 7.76
N TYR A 129 5.47 3.53 8.14
CA TYR A 129 5.90 3.50 9.54
C TYR A 129 5.91 4.90 10.16
N SER A 130 6.39 5.91 9.43
CA SER A 130 6.42 7.29 9.92
C SER A 130 4.99 7.83 10.13
N ILE A 131 4.01 7.47 9.30
CA ILE A 131 2.61 7.85 9.54
C ILE A 131 2.11 7.26 10.85
N ARG A 132 2.43 5.99 11.14
CA ARG A 132 2.06 5.35 12.42
C ARG A 132 2.68 6.03 13.64
N GLN A 133 3.87 6.63 13.51
CA GLN A 133 4.45 7.40 14.62
C GLN A 133 3.63 8.66 14.96
N LEU A 134 2.94 9.26 13.98
CA LEU A 134 2.04 10.39 14.25
C LEU A 134 0.81 9.97 15.06
N GLU A 135 0.35 8.73 14.90
CA GLU A 135 -0.76 8.16 15.66
C GLU A 135 -0.50 8.19 17.17
N VAL A 136 0.73 7.88 17.59
CA VAL A 136 1.13 7.90 19.01
C VAL A 136 0.92 9.30 19.60
N SER A 137 1.28 10.34 18.85
CA SER A 137 1.20 11.72 19.31
C SER A 137 -0.23 12.24 19.43
N ILE A 138 -1.18 11.71 18.65
CA ILE A 138 -2.57 12.19 18.67
C ILE A 138 -3.44 11.38 19.63
N ARG A 139 -3.15 10.09 19.81
CA ARG A 139 -3.91 9.22 20.71
C ARG A 139 -3.74 9.54 22.19
N GLN A 140 -2.69 10.26 22.58
CA GLN A 140 -2.54 10.72 23.97
C GLN A 140 -3.68 11.63 24.42
N PHE A 141 -4.45 12.21 23.49
CA PHE A 141 -5.54 13.12 23.83
C PHE A 141 -6.82 12.42 24.28
N TYR A 142 -7.08 11.17 23.88
CA TYR A 142 -8.23 10.43 24.41
C TYR A 142 -8.22 10.29 25.94
N PRO A 143 -7.16 9.77 26.60
CA PRO A 143 -7.12 9.73 28.06
C PRO A 143 -7.10 11.14 28.68
N ASN A 144 -6.49 12.13 28.02
CA ASN A 144 -6.49 13.52 28.51
C ASN A 144 -7.88 14.17 28.51
N ILE A 145 -8.74 13.87 27.54
CA ILE A 145 -10.12 14.34 27.50
C ILE A 145 -10.88 13.79 28.71
N LYS A 146 -10.76 12.48 28.95
CA LYS A 146 -11.42 11.78 30.06
C LYS A 146 -10.95 12.25 31.44
N GLU A 147 -9.64 12.29 31.66
CA GLU A 147 -9.06 12.48 32.99
C GLU A 147 -8.79 13.94 33.34
N GLN A 148 -8.38 14.72 32.33
CA GLN A 148 -7.85 16.07 32.53
C GLN A 148 -8.71 17.15 31.87
N LYS A 149 -9.77 16.76 31.12
CA LYS A 149 -10.59 17.68 30.33
C LYS A 149 -9.73 18.59 29.46
N LYS A 150 -8.77 17.97 28.76
CA LYS A 150 -7.74 18.68 28.00
C LYS A 150 -7.73 18.22 26.55
N LEU A 151 -7.81 19.20 25.67
CA LEU A 151 -7.69 19.05 24.22
C LEU A 151 -6.28 19.44 23.73
N PRO A 152 -5.89 19.05 22.51
CA PRO A 152 -4.69 19.56 21.87
C PRO A 152 -4.74 21.08 21.68
N THR A 153 -3.57 21.71 21.60
CA THR A 153 -3.46 23.12 21.22
C THR A 153 -3.60 23.29 19.72
N SER A 154 -4.01 24.47 19.26
CA SER A 154 -4.04 24.80 17.81
C SER A 154 -2.68 24.62 17.15
N GLU A 155 -1.59 25.04 17.81
CA GLU A 155 -0.23 24.82 17.33
C GLU A 155 0.10 23.33 17.14
N PHE A 156 -0.33 22.48 18.08
CA PHE A 156 -0.15 21.03 17.95
C PHE A 156 -0.93 20.50 16.74
N LEU A 157 -2.19 20.92 16.57
CA LEU A 157 -3.04 20.49 15.45
C LEU A 157 -2.45 20.91 14.10
N ASP A 158 -1.99 22.16 13.98
CA ASP A 158 -1.37 22.67 12.75
C ASP A 158 -0.09 21.91 12.40
N ASN A 159 0.78 21.68 13.40
CA ASN A 159 2.00 20.91 13.19
C ASN A 159 1.68 19.45 12.80
N TRP A 160 0.73 18.82 13.49
CA TRP A 160 0.33 17.46 13.18
C TRP A 160 -0.26 17.35 11.78
N ALA A 161 -1.16 18.27 11.39
CA ALA A 161 -1.78 18.31 10.07
C ALA A 161 -0.76 18.46 8.94
N ASN A 162 0.23 19.34 9.12
CA ASN A 162 1.33 19.53 8.18
C ASN A 162 2.17 18.26 8.04
N GLN A 163 2.57 17.64 9.15
CA GLN A 163 3.35 16.40 9.12
C GLN A 163 2.56 15.24 8.50
N PHE A 164 1.28 15.10 8.84
CA PHE A 164 0.41 14.05 8.33
C PHE A 164 0.21 14.20 6.83
N SER A 165 -0.12 15.40 6.35
CA SER A 165 -0.32 15.68 4.93
C SER A 165 0.95 15.41 4.12
N ASN A 166 2.11 15.85 4.60
CA ASN A 166 3.39 15.60 3.94
C ASN A 166 3.70 14.10 3.84
N ARG A 167 3.53 13.35 4.93
CA ARG A 167 3.81 11.90 4.94
C ARG A 167 2.79 11.11 4.11
N LYS A 168 1.52 11.50 4.13
CA LYS A 168 0.46 10.90 3.29
C LYS A 168 0.75 11.11 1.80
N ASN A 169 1.10 12.33 1.40
CA ASN A 169 1.45 12.63 0.01
C ASN A 169 2.69 11.87 -0.44
N ALA A 170 3.74 11.82 0.40
CA ALA A 170 4.94 11.04 0.13
C ALA A 170 4.63 9.54 -0.02
N PHE A 171 3.75 8.99 0.82
CA PHE A 171 3.32 7.60 0.72
C PHE A 171 2.63 7.33 -0.62
N GLN A 172 1.66 8.15 -1.02
CA GLN A 172 0.94 8.01 -2.28
C GLN A 172 1.86 8.13 -3.49
N GLN A 173 2.77 9.10 -3.46
CA GLN A 173 3.75 9.29 -4.54
C GLN A 173 4.67 8.08 -4.67
N GLN A 174 5.21 7.57 -3.56
CA GLN A 174 6.12 6.43 -3.61
C GLN A 174 5.40 5.15 -4.03
N VAL A 175 4.19 4.89 -3.54
CA VAL A 175 3.36 3.77 -4.00
C VAL A 175 3.15 3.84 -5.52
N SER A 176 2.85 5.03 -6.05
CA SER A 176 2.68 5.22 -7.49
C SER A 176 3.96 4.91 -8.26
N ASN A 177 5.12 5.33 -7.75
CA ASN A 177 6.42 5.04 -8.37
C ASN A 177 6.70 3.53 -8.41
N GLU A 178 6.51 2.83 -7.29
CA GLU A 178 6.70 1.37 -7.21
C GLU A 178 5.71 0.63 -8.13
N PHE A 179 4.46 1.09 -8.20
CA PHE A 179 3.45 0.52 -9.07
C PHE A 179 3.86 0.62 -10.55
N HIS A 180 4.28 1.79 -11.02
CA HIS A 180 4.71 1.97 -12.40
C HIS A 180 6.00 1.20 -12.73
N THR A 181 6.92 1.10 -11.78
CA THR A 181 8.22 0.44 -11.98
C THR A 181 8.10 -1.08 -12.00
N HIS A 182 7.25 -1.66 -11.14
CA HIS A 182 7.24 -3.10 -10.90
C HIS A 182 5.95 -3.82 -11.29
N CYS A 183 4.84 -3.09 -11.45
CA CYS A 183 3.53 -3.69 -11.69
C CYS A 183 2.97 -3.43 -13.09
N VAL A 184 3.50 -2.44 -13.84
CA VAL A 184 3.18 -2.17 -15.25
C VAL A 184 4.19 -2.85 -16.16
#